data_AF-A0A9P5VY04-F1
#
_entry.id   AF-A0A9P5VY04-F1
#
_cell.length_a   1.000
_cell.length_b   1.000
_cell.length_c   1.000
_cell.angle_alpha   90.00
_cell.angle_beta   90.00
_cell.angle_gamma   90.00
#
_symmetry.space_group_name_H-M   'P 1'
#
loop_
_entity.id
_entity.type
_entity.pdbx_description
1 polymer ?
#
loop_
_entity_poly.entity_id
_entity_poly.type
_entity_poly.pdbx_seq_one_letter_code
_entity_poly.pdbx_strand_id
1 'polypeptide(L)'
;MIEVDVFWSFSFGALFAACSAGSLKNQETFWNTPSFVYTLLFLSLIFAPSGLYLLWDNPGWESMFVLGDKNEIHAILPTIFAFTNVLLGIIGYYITYKRIRKYRSQQPSSTAIHAPWVHAYTIFCAILGLGYNRFMYPSDYVAWRAGETFPLTAFFTSRILYTLLAMGVVLLPAAYIPCYIWLKHETLVAPGDKDRLFKAVLSYIIQGVVAVTACFSAYTMRNYENDPNLSLSENAWKLFDNGNILDRNKTAVMFLVSLPVLVIPSIKARPGKKTLKSQ
;
A
#
# COMPACT_ATOMS: atom_id res chain seq x y z
N MET A 1 -1.09 10.30 7.45
CA MET A 1 -1.64 9.26 6.57
C MET A 1 -2.29 9.85 5.34
N ILE A 2 -2.88 11.05 5.40
CA ILE A 2 -3.24 11.84 4.20
C ILE A 2 -2.16 11.82 3.12
N GLU A 3 -0.88 11.90 3.52
CA GLU A 3 0.27 11.91 2.62
C GLU A 3 0.55 10.56 1.95
N VAL A 4 0.08 9.46 2.53
CA VAL A 4 0.32 8.10 2.01
C VAL A 4 -0.89 7.54 1.25
N ASP A 5 -2.09 8.05 1.54
CA ASP A 5 -3.34 7.62 0.90
C ASP A 5 -3.36 7.86 -0.61
N VAL A 6 -2.67 8.90 -1.08
CA VAL A 6 -2.43 9.18 -2.50
C VAL A 6 -1.80 7.98 -3.23
N PHE A 7 -0.85 7.30 -2.58
CA PHE A 7 -0.19 6.11 -3.14
C PHE A 7 -1.08 4.89 -3.04
N TRP A 8 -1.89 4.81 -1.99
CA TRP A 8 -2.80 3.69 -1.78
C TRP A 8 -3.93 3.71 -2.81
N SER A 9 -4.57 4.86 -3.01
CA SER A 9 -5.55 5.13 -4.08
C SER A 9 -5.00 4.79 -5.46
N PHE A 10 -3.80 5.31 -5.78
CA PHE A 10 -3.14 5.01 -7.04
C PHE A 10 -2.92 3.50 -7.21
N SER A 11 -2.44 2.84 -6.15
CA SER A 11 -2.16 1.41 -6.15
C SER A 11 -3.43 0.59 -6.40
N PHE A 12 -4.57 0.93 -5.76
CA PHE A 12 -5.85 0.25 -6.01
C PHE A 12 -6.29 0.35 -7.47
N GLY A 13 -6.28 1.57 -8.03
CA GLY A 13 -6.66 1.76 -9.43
C GLY A 13 -5.75 1.00 -10.40
N ALA A 14 -4.45 1.05 -10.17
CA ALA A 14 -3.47 0.30 -10.95
C ALA A 14 -3.62 -1.22 -10.79
N LEU A 15 -3.88 -1.71 -9.58
CA LEU A 15 -4.09 -3.12 -9.29
C LEU A 15 -5.34 -3.65 -9.99
N PHE A 16 -6.47 -2.94 -9.90
CA PHE A 16 -7.72 -3.34 -10.55
C PHE A 16 -7.59 -3.41 -12.07
N ALA A 17 -6.90 -2.44 -12.69
CA ALA A 17 -6.59 -2.49 -14.12
C ALA A 17 -5.67 -3.67 -14.48
N ALA A 18 -4.64 -3.94 -13.66
CA ALA A 18 -3.72 -5.05 -13.89
C ALA A 18 -4.44 -6.41 -13.79
N CYS A 19 -5.33 -6.56 -12.81
CA CYS A 19 -6.13 -7.77 -12.62
C CYS A 19 -7.16 -8.00 -13.73
N SER A 20 -7.54 -6.96 -14.50
CA SER A 20 -8.48 -7.06 -15.61
C SER A 20 -7.84 -6.90 -17.00
N ALA A 21 -6.50 -7.00 -17.09
CA ALA A 21 -5.71 -6.82 -18.31
C ALA A 21 -6.20 -7.63 -19.52
N GLY A 22 -6.64 -8.86 -19.31
CA GLY A 22 -7.27 -9.78 -20.26
C GLY A 22 -8.48 -9.21 -20.96
N SER A 23 -9.34 -8.53 -20.21
CA SER A 23 -10.51 -7.85 -20.78
C SER A 23 -10.13 -6.50 -21.39
N LEU A 24 -9.16 -5.78 -20.82
CA LEU A 24 -8.77 -4.43 -21.23
C LEU A 24 -7.89 -4.38 -22.50
N LYS A 25 -7.09 -5.42 -22.79
CA LYS A 25 -6.10 -5.39 -23.87
C LYS A 25 -6.68 -5.05 -25.25
N ASN A 26 -7.95 -5.43 -25.48
CA ASN A 26 -8.64 -5.23 -26.75
C ASN A 26 -9.60 -4.04 -26.74
N GLN A 27 -9.84 -3.42 -25.58
CA GLN A 27 -10.72 -2.26 -25.47
C GLN A 27 -10.00 -1.01 -25.96
N GLU A 28 -10.69 -0.16 -26.73
CA GLU A 28 -10.15 1.12 -27.20
C GLU A 28 -10.19 2.21 -26.13
N THR A 29 -11.22 2.16 -25.28
CA THR A 29 -11.43 3.07 -24.17
C THR A 29 -11.62 2.28 -22.88
N PHE A 30 -11.25 2.90 -21.75
CA PHE A 30 -11.34 2.24 -20.44
C PHE A 30 -12.55 2.72 -19.62
N TRP A 31 -13.14 3.86 -19.97
CA TRP A 31 -14.19 4.55 -19.20
C TRP A 31 -15.48 3.75 -19.01
N ASN A 32 -15.82 2.90 -19.97
CA ASN A 32 -17.03 2.08 -19.96
C ASN A 32 -16.78 0.62 -19.56
N THR A 33 -15.56 0.31 -19.08
CA THR A 33 -15.21 -1.06 -18.73
C THR A 33 -15.74 -1.39 -17.32
N PRO A 34 -16.29 -2.60 -17.09
CA PRO A 34 -16.81 -2.97 -15.78
C PRO A 34 -15.79 -2.82 -14.65
N SER A 35 -14.51 -3.13 -14.90
CA SER A 35 -13.44 -2.96 -13.92
C SER A 35 -13.14 -1.50 -13.59
N PHE A 36 -13.27 -0.58 -14.56
CA PHE A 36 -13.11 0.85 -14.29
C PHE A 36 -14.30 1.41 -13.51
N VAL A 37 -15.52 1.05 -13.89
CA VAL A 37 -16.73 1.45 -13.15
C VAL A 37 -16.66 0.96 -11.71
N TYR A 38 -16.25 -0.30 -11.51
CA TYR A 38 -16.00 -0.84 -10.18
C TYR A 38 -14.94 -0.03 -9.42
N THR A 39 -13.81 0.28 -10.07
CA THR A 39 -12.73 1.10 -9.47
C THR A 39 -13.27 2.45 -8.98
N LEU A 40 -14.05 3.13 -9.81
CA LEU A 40 -14.63 4.43 -9.48
C LEU A 40 -15.60 4.33 -8.28
N LEU A 41 -16.46 3.30 -8.27
CA LEU A 41 -17.41 3.07 -7.18
C LEU A 41 -16.68 2.70 -5.89
N PHE A 42 -15.70 1.80 -5.94
CA PHE A 42 -14.87 1.43 -4.80
C PHE A 42 -14.18 2.66 -4.20
N LEU A 43 -13.52 3.47 -5.04
CA LEU A 43 -12.81 4.67 -4.58
C LEU A 43 -13.76 5.70 -3.96
N SER A 44 -14.90 5.94 -4.63
CA SER A 44 -15.84 7.01 -4.22
C SER A 44 -16.73 6.63 -3.04
N LEU A 45 -17.12 5.35 -2.93
CA LEU A 45 -18.11 4.90 -1.94
C LEU A 45 -17.49 4.19 -0.74
N ILE A 46 -16.28 3.65 -0.88
CA ILE A 46 -15.63 2.87 0.19
C ILE A 46 -14.34 3.57 0.60
N PHE A 47 -13.39 3.70 -0.31
CA PHE A 47 -12.04 4.15 0.03
C PHE A 47 -11.99 5.59 0.55
N ALA A 48 -12.43 6.57 -0.24
CA ALA A 48 -12.38 7.97 0.15
C ALA A 48 -13.25 8.28 1.39
N PRO A 49 -14.50 7.77 1.52
CA PRO A 49 -15.28 7.92 2.74
C PRO A 49 -14.60 7.30 3.97
N SER A 50 -13.90 6.18 3.80
CA SER A 50 -13.15 5.56 4.90
C SER A 50 -12.00 6.46 5.37
N GLY A 51 -11.20 7.01 4.46
CA GLY A 51 -10.14 7.97 4.82
C GLY A 51 -10.69 9.25 5.47
N LEU A 52 -11.84 9.75 4.99
CA LEU A 52 -12.51 10.89 5.61
C LEU A 52 -12.95 10.60 7.05
N TYR A 53 -13.48 9.39 7.30
CA TYR A 53 -13.85 8.98 8.64
C TYR A 53 -12.62 8.93 9.56
N LEU A 54 -11.50 8.36 9.11
CA LEU A 54 -10.25 8.34 9.87
C LEU A 54 -9.75 9.75 10.18
N LEU A 55 -9.79 10.65 9.19
CA LEU A 55 -9.39 12.04 9.35
C LEU A 55 -10.25 12.77 10.38
N TRP A 56 -11.54 12.48 10.40
CA TRP A 56 -12.48 13.15 11.29
C TRP A 56 -12.44 12.61 12.72
N ASP A 57 -12.22 11.30 12.87
CA ASP A 57 -12.20 10.62 14.17
C ASP A 57 -10.82 10.69 14.84
N ASN A 58 -9.74 10.67 14.06
CA ASN A 58 -8.35 10.64 14.54
C ASN A 58 -7.46 11.64 13.75
N PRO A 59 -7.74 12.95 13.80
CA PRO A 59 -7.10 13.96 12.95
C PRO A 59 -5.57 14.06 13.12
N GLY A 60 -5.10 13.98 14.37
CA GLY A 60 -3.68 13.92 14.68
C GLY A 60 -3.02 12.72 14.03
N TRP A 61 -3.55 11.51 14.28
CA TRP A 61 -2.99 10.29 13.70
C TRP A 61 -3.05 10.26 12.16
N GLU A 62 -4.19 10.62 11.59
CA GLU A 62 -4.42 10.62 10.14
C GLU A 62 -3.55 11.65 9.41
N SER A 63 -3.00 12.64 10.10
CA SER A 63 -2.04 13.61 9.56
C SER A 63 -0.60 13.36 9.98
N MET A 64 -0.27 12.18 10.53
CA MET A 64 1.04 11.91 11.13
C MET A 64 1.46 12.98 12.15
N PHE A 65 0.50 13.46 12.93
CA PHE A 65 0.63 14.50 13.95
C PHE A 65 1.14 15.84 13.42
N VAL A 66 0.84 16.14 12.15
CA VAL A 66 1.09 17.46 11.55
C VAL A 66 -0.07 18.41 11.84
N LEU A 67 -1.30 17.90 11.77
CA LEU A 67 -2.51 18.64 12.11
C LEU A 67 -2.89 18.37 13.55
N GLY A 68 -3.42 19.40 14.21
CA GLY A 68 -3.95 19.30 15.56
C GLY A 68 -5.34 18.69 15.61
N ASP A 69 -6.20 19.28 16.44
CA ASP A 69 -7.54 18.77 16.64
C ASP A 69 -8.45 19.05 15.44
N LYS A 70 -9.56 18.30 15.38
CA LYS A 70 -10.58 18.43 14.34
C LYS A 70 -11.09 19.87 14.16
N ASN A 71 -11.15 20.65 15.23
CA ASN A 71 -11.61 22.04 15.19
C ASN A 71 -10.64 22.98 14.47
N GLU A 72 -9.38 22.56 14.29
CA GLU A 72 -8.34 23.32 13.58
C GLU A 72 -8.30 22.96 12.09
N ILE A 73 -8.94 21.85 11.68
CA ILE A 73 -8.93 21.38 10.30
C ILE A 73 -10.00 22.11 9.50
N HIS A 74 -9.57 22.97 8.58
CA HIS A 74 -10.46 23.62 7.62
C HIS A 74 -11.10 22.61 6.67
N ALA A 75 -12.41 22.73 6.40
CA ALA A 75 -13.19 21.78 5.59
C ALA A 75 -12.69 21.57 4.15
N ILE A 76 -11.88 22.51 3.64
CA ILE A 76 -11.23 22.38 2.33
C ILE A 76 -10.28 21.20 2.28
N LEU A 77 -9.61 20.87 3.39
CA LEU A 77 -8.62 19.81 3.43
C LEU A 77 -9.26 18.42 3.24
N PRO A 78 -10.29 18.02 4.02
CA PRO A 78 -11.04 16.80 3.75
C PRO A 78 -11.62 16.76 2.32
N THR A 79 -12.09 17.88 1.79
CA THR A 79 -12.64 17.95 0.43
C THR A 79 -11.58 17.65 -0.63
N ILE A 80 -10.41 18.29 -0.54
CA ILE A 80 -9.28 18.03 -1.44
C ILE A 80 -8.83 16.58 -1.28
N PHE A 81 -8.69 16.10 -0.04
CA PHE A 81 -8.30 14.73 0.26
C PHE A 81 -9.23 13.70 -0.41
N ALA A 82 -10.54 13.85 -0.29
CA ALA A 82 -11.49 12.92 -0.91
C ALA A 82 -11.39 12.96 -2.44
N PHE A 83 -11.29 14.16 -3.02
CA PHE A 83 -11.17 14.35 -4.45
C PHE A 83 -9.86 13.76 -5.00
N THR A 84 -8.72 14.05 -4.37
CA THR A 84 -7.40 13.61 -4.84
C THR A 84 -7.26 12.10 -4.78
N ASN A 85 -7.81 11.44 -3.76
CA ASN A 85 -7.81 9.98 -3.67
C ASN A 85 -8.53 9.33 -4.85
N VAL A 86 -9.75 9.79 -5.18
CA VAL A 86 -10.49 9.27 -6.33
C VAL A 86 -9.74 9.56 -7.64
N LEU A 87 -9.25 10.79 -7.82
CA LEU A 87 -8.52 11.20 -9.01
C LEU A 87 -7.25 10.37 -9.23
N LEU A 88 -6.45 10.15 -8.18
CA LEU A 88 -5.21 9.40 -8.26
C LEU A 88 -5.44 7.91 -8.53
N GLY A 89 -6.52 7.34 -8.01
CA GLY A 89 -6.92 5.98 -8.39
C GLY A 89 -7.31 5.88 -9.87
N ILE A 90 -8.03 6.88 -10.42
CA ILE A 90 -8.30 6.94 -11.86
C ILE A 90 -7.00 7.04 -12.66
N ILE A 91 -6.04 7.86 -12.21
CA ILE A 91 -4.73 8.01 -12.86
C ILE A 91 -3.94 6.68 -12.82
N GLY A 92 -3.92 5.99 -11.67
CA GLY A 92 -3.27 4.69 -11.52
C GLY A 92 -3.86 3.63 -12.46
N TYR A 93 -5.19 3.60 -12.56
CA TYR A 93 -5.91 2.74 -13.51
C TYR A 93 -5.52 3.07 -14.97
N TYR A 94 -5.55 4.36 -15.34
CA TYR A 94 -5.24 4.82 -16.69
C TYR A 94 -3.81 4.50 -17.13
N ILE A 95 -2.82 4.74 -16.25
CA ILE A 95 -1.41 4.44 -16.54
C ILE A 95 -1.24 2.94 -16.78
N THR A 96 -1.90 2.11 -15.98
CA THR A 96 -1.83 0.65 -16.12
C THR A 96 -2.54 0.19 -17.39
N TYR A 97 -3.70 0.74 -17.70
CA TYR A 97 -4.41 0.53 -18.97
C TYR A 97 -3.52 0.86 -20.18
N LYS A 98 -2.84 2.01 -20.18
CA LYS A 98 -1.88 2.38 -21.24
C LYS A 98 -0.75 1.37 -21.39
N ARG A 99 -0.22 0.85 -20.28
CA ARG A 99 0.82 -0.19 -20.31
C ARG A 99 0.30 -1.50 -20.88
N ILE A 100 -0.89 -1.94 -20.47
CA ILE A 100 -1.55 -3.15 -21.00
C ILE A 100 -1.69 -3.05 -22.52
N ARG A 101 -2.16 -1.89 -23.03
CA ARG A 101 -2.29 -1.62 -24.47
C ARG A 101 -0.94 -1.61 -25.19
N LYS A 102 0.11 -1.02 -24.59
CA LYS A 102 1.48 -1.02 -25.14
C LYS A 102 2.04 -2.42 -25.29
N TYR A 103 1.74 -3.31 -24.35
CA TYR A 103 2.26 -4.68 -24.34
C TYR A 103 1.27 -5.71 -24.92
N ARG A 104 0.22 -5.29 -25.66
CA ARG A 104 -0.81 -6.20 -26.18
C ARG A 104 -0.27 -7.33 -27.06
N SER A 105 0.84 -7.09 -27.76
CA SER A 105 1.48 -8.01 -28.70
C SER A 105 2.55 -8.88 -28.05
N GLN A 106 3.00 -8.53 -26.85
CA GLN A 106 3.92 -9.33 -26.06
C GLN A 106 3.10 -10.28 -25.19
N GLN A 107 3.63 -11.46 -24.84
CA GLN A 107 2.93 -12.33 -23.90
C GLN A 107 2.66 -11.53 -22.60
N PRO A 108 1.40 -11.45 -22.16
CA PRO A 108 0.99 -10.59 -21.05
C PRO A 108 1.38 -11.10 -19.66
N SER A 109 2.32 -12.05 -19.59
CA SER A 109 3.07 -12.45 -18.40
C SER A 109 4.08 -11.40 -17.92
N SER A 110 4.12 -10.25 -18.59
CA SER A 110 5.02 -9.16 -18.27
C SER A 110 4.70 -8.57 -16.90
N THR A 111 5.56 -8.86 -15.91
CA THR A 111 5.62 -8.19 -14.60
C THR A 111 5.53 -6.65 -14.71
N ALA A 112 5.84 -6.07 -15.88
CA ALA A 112 5.72 -4.64 -16.14
C ALA A 112 4.29 -4.08 -16.07
N ILE A 113 3.24 -4.90 -16.26
CA ILE A 113 1.85 -4.45 -16.07
C ILE A 113 1.53 -4.25 -14.57
N HIS A 114 2.19 -5.00 -13.69
CA HIS A 114 2.03 -4.90 -12.25
C HIS A 114 2.92 -3.80 -11.62
N ALA A 115 3.97 -3.36 -12.32
CA ALA A 115 4.90 -2.37 -11.80
C ALA A 115 4.25 -1.06 -11.27
N PRO A 116 3.20 -0.46 -11.87
CA PRO A 116 2.61 0.77 -11.32
C PRO A 116 2.06 0.61 -9.89
N TRP A 117 1.24 -0.42 -9.64
CA TRP A 117 0.67 -0.62 -8.30
C TRP A 117 1.73 -1.09 -7.29
N VAL A 118 2.70 -1.90 -7.74
CA VAL A 118 3.81 -2.36 -6.90
C VAL A 118 4.67 -1.18 -6.48
N HIS A 119 5.10 -0.30 -7.40
CA HIS A 119 5.91 0.86 -7.04
C HIS A 119 5.17 1.81 -6.08
N ALA A 120 3.89 2.09 -6.34
CA ALA A 120 3.10 2.93 -5.45
C ALA A 120 3.00 2.31 -4.04
N TYR A 121 2.76 1.00 -3.96
CA TYR A 121 2.71 0.29 -2.69
C TYR A 121 4.06 0.27 -1.97
N THR A 122 5.17 0.11 -2.70
CA THR A 122 6.52 0.19 -2.14
C THR A 122 6.81 1.57 -1.55
N ILE A 123 6.43 2.65 -2.25
CA ILE A 123 6.59 4.02 -1.74
C ILE A 123 5.72 4.25 -0.49
N PHE A 124 4.49 3.71 -0.49
CA PHE A 124 3.62 3.73 0.68
C PHE A 124 4.29 3.05 1.90
N CYS A 125 4.76 1.80 1.74
CA CYS A 125 5.45 1.07 2.80
C CYS A 125 6.72 1.79 3.26
N ALA A 126 7.43 2.44 2.34
CA ALA A 126 8.60 3.24 2.64
C ALA A 126 8.29 4.40 3.57
N ILE A 127 7.26 5.19 3.26
CA ILE A 127 6.87 6.33 4.08
C ILE A 127 6.39 5.86 5.46
N LEU A 128 5.60 4.80 5.53
CA LEU A 128 5.16 4.25 6.82
C LEU A 128 6.31 3.68 7.65
N GLY A 129 7.28 3.01 7.01
CA GLY A 129 8.47 2.50 7.69
C GLY A 129 9.31 3.64 8.28
N LEU A 130 9.50 4.73 7.53
CA LEU A 130 10.22 5.92 8.00
C LEU A 130 9.42 6.68 9.08
N GLY A 131 8.09 6.69 8.97
CA GLY A 131 7.16 7.36 9.87
C GLY A 131 6.63 6.46 10.99
N TYR A 132 7.23 5.29 11.26
CA TYR A 132 6.62 4.25 12.09
C TYR A 132 6.28 4.74 13.51
N ASN A 133 7.10 5.60 14.10
CA ASN A 133 6.85 6.18 15.42
C ASN A 133 5.56 7.00 15.47
N ARG A 134 5.23 7.69 14.38
CA ARG A 134 3.98 8.45 14.24
C ARG A 134 2.83 7.50 13.91
N PHE A 135 3.03 6.59 12.96
CA PHE A 135 1.99 5.64 12.55
C PHE A 135 1.55 4.70 13.68
N MET A 136 2.48 4.23 14.51
CA MET A 136 2.20 3.32 15.62
C MET A 136 2.01 4.05 16.96
N TYR A 137 1.77 5.36 16.94
CA TYR A 137 1.47 6.10 18.16
C TYR A 137 0.05 5.76 18.65
N PRO A 138 -0.13 5.30 19.89
CA PRO A 138 -1.42 4.78 20.35
C PRO A 138 -2.37 5.85 20.90
N SER A 139 -1.90 7.10 21.05
CA SER A 139 -2.61 8.18 21.72
C SER A 139 -2.93 9.36 20.78
N ASP A 140 -3.49 10.43 21.35
CA ASP A 140 -3.95 11.62 20.63
C ASP A 140 -2.84 12.65 20.34
N TYR A 141 -3.23 13.74 19.68
CA TYR A 141 -2.32 14.83 19.32
C TYR A 141 -1.74 15.57 20.52
N VAL A 142 -2.52 15.70 21.60
CA VAL A 142 -2.10 16.43 22.81
C VAL A 142 -0.96 15.68 23.50
N ALA A 143 -1.12 14.36 23.69
CA ALA A 143 -0.07 13.50 24.24
C ALA A 143 1.20 13.52 23.36
N TRP A 144 1.02 13.48 22.03
CA TRP A 144 2.15 13.57 21.09
C TRP A 144 2.92 14.89 21.25
N ARG A 145 2.22 16.02 21.34
CA ARG A 145 2.83 17.35 21.52
C ARG A 145 3.46 17.55 22.89
N ALA A 146 2.94 16.88 23.92
CA ALA A 146 3.53 16.84 25.25
C ALA A 146 4.83 15.99 25.30
N GLY A 147 5.15 15.26 24.23
CA GLY A 147 6.34 14.40 24.16
C GLY A 147 6.16 13.09 24.94
N GLU A 148 4.92 12.67 25.18
CA GLU A 148 4.66 11.40 25.85
C GLU A 148 5.11 10.23 24.98
N THR A 149 5.78 9.25 25.60
CA THR A 149 6.29 8.07 24.92
C THR A 149 5.56 6.83 25.38
N PHE A 150 5.26 5.94 24.43
CA PHE A 150 4.53 4.70 24.68
C PHE A 150 5.32 3.48 24.16
N PRO A 151 5.20 2.32 24.82
CA PRO A 151 5.72 1.08 24.25
C PRO A 151 4.96 0.73 22.97
N LEU A 152 5.65 0.16 21.98
CA LEU A 152 5.04 -0.17 20.68
C LEU A 152 3.83 -1.12 20.81
N THR A 153 3.85 -1.98 21.83
CA THR A 153 2.77 -2.91 22.14
C THR A 153 1.45 -2.22 22.44
N ALA A 154 1.48 -0.98 22.95
CA ALA A 154 0.28 -0.21 23.25
C ALA A 154 -0.55 0.11 21.99
N PHE A 155 0.07 0.16 20.81
CA PHE A 155 -0.65 0.32 19.55
C PHE A 155 -1.60 -0.85 19.28
N PHE A 156 -1.22 -2.07 19.66
CA PHE A 156 -2.02 -3.27 19.38
C PHE A 156 -3.30 -3.38 20.19
N THR A 157 -3.43 -2.55 21.22
CA THR A 157 -4.64 -2.41 22.03
C THR A 157 -5.27 -1.02 21.88
N SER A 158 -4.74 -0.20 20.96
CA SER A 158 -5.20 1.18 20.75
C SER A 158 -6.53 1.23 20.01
N ARG A 159 -7.28 2.31 20.25
CA ARG A 159 -8.50 2.62 19.50
C ARG A 159 -8.23 2.70 17.99
N ILE A 160 -7.12 3.30 17.60
CA ILE A 160 -6.71 3.47 16.20
C ILE A 160 -6.62 2.12 15.49
N LEU A 161 -5.95 1.12 16.08
CA LEU A 161 -5.86 -0.20 15.46
C LEU A 161 -7.25 -0.84 15.33
N TYR A 162 -8.11 -0.76 16.35
CA TYR A 162 -9.46 -1.30 16.26
C TYR A 162 -10.28 -0.64 15.16
N THR A 163 -10.14 0.68 14.97
CA THR A 163 -10.75 1.40 13.86
C THR A 163 -10.24 0.88 12.51
N LEU A 164 -8.93 0.72 12.35
CA LEU A 164 -8.34 0.16 11.12
C LEU A 164 -8.81 -1.27 10.83
N LEU A 165 -8.90 -2.11 11.86
CA LEU A 165 -9.41 -3.48 11.72
C LEU A 165 -10.88 -3.49 11.31
N ALA A 166 -11.72 -2.68 11.95
CA ALA A 166 -13.14 -2.56 11.63
C ALA A 166 -13.35 -2.09 10.17
N MET A 167 -12.56 -1.12 9.71
CA MET A 167 -12.61 -0.65 8.33
C MET A 167 -12.05 -1.69 7.36
N GLY A 168 -11.00 -2.42 7.76
CA GLY A 168 -10.41 -3.52 7.01
C GLY A 168 -11.43 -4.63 6.71
N VAL A 169 -12.39 -4.90 7.60
CA VAL A 169 -13.48 -5.87 7.37
C VAL A 169 -14.31 -5.52 6.14
N VAL A 170 -14.47 -4.22 5.81
CA VAL A 170 -15.23 -3.77 4.63
C VAL A 170 -14.31 -3.57 3.43
N LEU A 171 -13.17 -2.91 3.64
CA LEU A 171 -12.27 -2.49 2.58
C LEU A 171 -11.55 -3.68 1.95
N LEU A 172 -11.08 -4.65 2.75
CA LEU A 172 -10.34 -5.80 2.22
C LEU A 172 -11.21 -6.69 1.32
N PRO A 173 -12.43 -7.13 1.71
CA PRO A 173 -13.27 -7.91 0.80
C PRO A 173 -13.61 -7.14 -0.48
N ALA A 174 -13.92 -5.85 -0.37
CA ALA A 174 -14.20 -5.01 -1.52
C ALA A 174 -12.98 -4.89 -2.46
N ALA A 175 -11.76 -4.82 -1.95
CA ALA A 175 -10.57 -4.81 -2.81
C ALA A 175 -10.21 -6.19 -3.37
N TYR A 176 -10.25 -7.24 -2.54
CA TYR A 176 -9.70 -8.56 -2.90
C TYR A 176 -10.63 -9.42 -3.75
N ILE A 177 -11.95 -9.41 -3.51
CA ILE A 177 -12.91 -10.25 -4.24
C ILE A 177 -12.90 -9.95 -5.76
N PRO A 178 -12.96 -8.68 -6.21
CA PRO A 178 -12.90 -8.36 -7.64
C PRO A 178 -11.57 -8.77 -8.26
N CYS A 179 -10.45 -8.49 -7.58
CA CYS A 179 -9.12 -8.91 -8.03
C CYS A 179 -9.07 -10.44 -8.23
N TYR A 180 -9.58 -11.20 -7.27
CA TYR A 180 -9.67 -12.65 -7.33
C TYR A 180 -10.52 -13.14 -8.51
N ILE A 181 -11.71 -12.55 -8.70
CA ILE A 181 -12.63 -12.90 -9.78
C ILE A 181 -11.98 -12.61 -11.13
N TRP A 182 -11.45 -11.40 -11.33
CA TRP A 182 -10.83 -11.01 -12.59
C TRP A 182 -9.61 -11.89 -12.89
N LEU A 183 -8.71 -12.10 -11.92
CA LEU A 183 -7.56 -12.99 -12.07
C LEU A 183 -7.92 -14.45 -12.37
N LYS A 184 -9.05 -14.95 -11.87
CA LYS A 184 -9.52 -16.31 -12.17
C LYS A 184 -9.96 -16.47 -13.63
N HIS A 185 -10.48 -15.41 -14.23
CA HIS A 185 -10.96 -15.39 -15.61
C HIS A 185 -9.91 -14.86 -16.61
N GLU A 186 -8.77 -14.40 -16.11
CA GLU A 186 -7.60 -14.00 -16.89
C GLU A 186 -6.89 -15.21 -17.50
N THR A 187 -6.73 -15.20 -18.83
CA THR A 187 -5.94 -16.18 -19.58
C THR A 187 -4.46 -15.75 -19.73
N LEU A 188 -4.05 -14.68 -19.05
CA LEU A 188 -2.77 -14.01 -19.27
C LEU A 188 -1.64 -14.44 -18.33
N VAL A 189 -1.96 -15.12 -17.22
CA VAL A 189 -0.94 -15.69 -16.33
C VAL A 189 -0.66 -17.12 -16.79
N ALA A 190 0.48 -17.33 -17.46
CA ALA A 190 0.84 -18.68 -17.89
C ALA A 190 1.11 -19.58 -16.67
N PRO A 191 0.92 -20.91 -16.77
CA PRO A 191 1.36 -21.84 -15.73
C PRO A 191 2.85 -21.63 -15.44
N GLY A 192 3.20 -21.23 -14.21
CA GLY A 192 4.57 -20.87 -13.80
C GLY A 192 4.84 -19.38 -13.60
N ASP A 193 3.99 -18.48 -14.10
CA ASP A 193 4.14 -17.03 -13.87
C ASP A 193 3.69 -16.59 -12.48
N LYS A 194 3.00 -17.44 -11.73
CA LYS A 194 2.66 -17.16 -10.31
C LYS A 194 3.91 -17.06 -9.45
N ASP A 195 4.86 -17.97 -9.64
CA ASP A 195 6.14 -17.93 -8.95
C ASP A 195 6.97 -16.72 -9.38
N ARG A 196 6.86 -16.30 -10.65
CA ARG A 196 7.53 -15.09 -11.14
C ARG A 196 6.89 -13.82 -10.59
N LEU A 197 5.57 -13.74 -10.53
CA LEU A 197 4.85 -12.64 -9.93
C LEU A 197 5.16 -12.57 -8.43
N PHE A 198 5.12 -13.70 -7.72
CA PHE A 198 5.49 -13.79 -6.32
C PHE A 198 6.94 -13.34 -6.11
N LYS A 199 7.90 -13.86 -6.89
CA LYS A 199 9.31 -13.45 -6.83
C LYS A 199 9.51 -11.98 -7.19
N ALA A 200 8.76 -11.44 -8.16
CA ALA A 200 8.82 -10.04 -8.53
C ALA A 200 8.28 -9.16 -7.39
N VAL A 201 7.11 -9.48 -6.85
CA VAL A 201 6.52 -8.80 -5.70
C VAL A 201 7.47 -8.86 -4.50
N LEU A 202 8.02 -10.04 -4.20
CA LEU A 202 9.01 -10.22 -3.13
C LEU A 202 10.29 -9.40 -3.40
N SER A 203 10.80 -9.41 -4.62
CA SER A 203 11.94 -8.60 -5.04
C SER A 203 11.66 -7.10 -4.87
N TYR A 204 10.47 -6.62 -5.20
CA TYR A 204 10.07 -5.23 -5.02
C TYR A 204 9.88 -4.86 -3.55
N ILE A 205 9.39 -5.78 -2.72
CA ILE A 205 9.36 -5.60 -1.26
C ILE A 205 10.79 -5.47 -0.74
N ILE A 206 11.69 -6.38 -1.13
CA ILE A 206 13.09 -6.33 -0.71
C ILE A 206 13.76 -5.04 -1.19
N GLN A 207 13.57 -4.65 -2.46
CA GLN A 207 14.10 -3.39 -2.99
C GLN A 207 13.55 -2.18 -2.23
N GLY A 208 12.25 -2.21 -1.89
CA GLY A 208 11.62 -1.21 -1.04
C GLY A 208 12.28 -1.10 0.31
N VAL A 209 12.39 -2.23 1.02
CA VAL A 209 13.07 -2.31 2.33
C VAL A 209 14.50 -1.80 2.22
N VAL A 210 15.27 -2.28 1.25
CA VAL A 210 16.68 -1.87 1.06
C VAL A 210 16.80 -0.39 0.77
N ALA A 211 15.98 0.16 -0.15
CA ALA A 211 16.02 1.58 -0.48
C ALA A 211 15.67 2.46 0.73
N VAL A 212 14.65 2.07 1.49
CA VAL A 212 14.22 2.77 2.71
C VAL A 212 15.30 2.72 3.78
N THR A 213 15.84 1.53 4.05
CA THR A 213 16.93 1.35 5.02
C THR A 213 18.15 2.15 4.59
N ALA A 214 18.52 2.16 3.31
CA ALA A 214 19.65 2.93 2.81
C ALA A 214 19.43 4.45 2.94
N CYS A 215 18.25 4.97 2.56
CA CYS A 215 17.92 6.38 2.72
C CYS A 215 17.88 6.79 4.20
N PHE A 216 17.36 5.93 5.08
CA PHE A 216 17.35 6.17 6.51
C PHE A 216 18.77 6.20 7.07
N SER A 217 19.58 5.17 6.80
CA SER A 217 20.99 5.15 7.22
C SER A 217 21.74 6.39 6.74
N ALA A 218 21.54 6.83 5.48
CA ALA A 218 22.19 8.01 4.95
C ALA A 218 21.71 9.32 5.60
N TYR A 219 20.39 9.49 5.80
CA TYR A 219 19.83 10.66 6.49
C TYR A 219 20.33 10.74 7.93
N THR A 220 20.34 9.61 8.62
CA THR A 220 20.69 9.58 10.04
C THR A 220 22.20 9.69 10.22
N MET A 221 23.04 9.08 9.36
CA MET A 221 24.49 9.35 9.32
C MET A 221 24.83 10.83 9.03
N ARG A 222 23.98 11.54 8.30
CA ARG A 222 24.17 12.97 8.00
C ARG A 222 23.80 13.87 9.19
N ASN A 223 22.81 13.49 9.99
CA ASN A 223 22.22 14.36 11.01
C ASN A 223 22.52 13.93 12.46
N TYR A 224 23.16 12.79 12.67
CA TYR A 224 23.59 12.34 13.98
C TYR A 224 25.02 12.82 14.23
N GLU A 225 25.22 13.57 15.31
CA GLU A 225 26.57 13.87 15.78
C GLU A 225 27.24 12.55 16.16
N ASN A 226 28.29 12.17 15.43
CA ASN A 226 29.05 10.98 15.74
C ASN A 226 29.59 11.10 17.16
N ASP A 227 29.26 10.15 18.03
CA ASP A 227 30.02 9.98 19.27
C ASP A 227 31.43 9.53 18.83
N PRO A 228 32.47 10.37 19.03
CA PRO A 228 33.80 10.09 18.52
C PRO A 228 34.44 8.87 19.17
N ASN A 229 33.84 8.35 20.26
CA ASN A 229 34.33 7.20 21.00
C ASN A 229 33.79 5.86 20.47
N LEU A 230 32.92 5.86 19.46
CA LEU A 230 32.29 4.66 18.91
C LEU A 230 32.73 4.41 17.47
N SER A 231 32.89 3.14 17.11
CA SER A 231 33.15 2.75 15.73
C SER A 231 32.00 3.16 14.80
N LEU A 232 32.28 3.29 13.51
CA LEU A 232 31.24 3.54 12.49
C LEU A 232 30.10 2.51 12.58
N SER A 233 30.41 1.25 12.87
CA SER A 233 29.42 0.18 13.06
C SER A 233 28.60 0.36 14.33
N GLU A 234 29.18 0.85 15.43
CA GLU A 234 28.47 1.08 16.70
C GLU A 234 27.62 2.35 16.65
N ASN A 235 28.11 3.41 16.01
CA ASN A 235 27.31 4.60 15.69
C ASN A 235 26.15 4.23 14.75
N ALA A 236 26.41 3.44 13.70
CA ALA A 236 25.36 2.87 12.83
C ALA A 236 24.37 1.99 13.59
N TRP A 237 24.80 1.25 14.61
CA TRP A 237 23.90 0.47 15.45
C TRP A 237 23.08 1.33 16.43
N LYS A 238 23.67 2.35 17.05
CA LYS A 238 22.95 3.34 17.87
C LYS A 238 21.92 4.14 17.08
N LEU A 239 22.16 4.35 15.78
CA LEU A 239 21.20 4.95 14.85
C LEU A 239 19.92 4.11 14.69
N PHE A 240 20.03 2.78 14.80
CA PHE A 240 18.87 1.89 14.91
C PHE A 240 18.36 1.81 16.36
N ASP A 241 19.19 2.02 17.37
CA ASP A 241 18.83 1.86 18.78
C ASP A 241 18.35 3.16 19.48
N ASN A 242 18.09 4.24 18.73
CA ASN A 242 17.76 5.57 19.25
C ASN A 242 16.33 5.64 19.82
N GLY A 243 16.04 4.78 20.80
CA GLY A 243 14.77 4.63 21.49
C GLY A 243 14.00 3.36 21.12
N ASN A 244 14.64 2.18 21.22
CA ASN A 244 13.96 0.88 21.44
C ASN A 244 13.62 0.03 20.18
N ILE A 245 14.38 0.02 19.07
CA ILE A 245 14.02 -0.76 17.85
C ILE A 245 14.31 -2.26 17.96
N LEU A 246 15.18 -2.72 18.87
CA LEU A 246 15.53 -4.13 19.04
C LEU A 246 14.94 -4.80 20.29
N ASP A 247 13.78 -4.35 20.77
CA ASP A 247 12.92 -5.31 21.47
C ASP A 247 12.46 -6.36 20.43
N ARG A 248 12.69 -7.65 20.70
CA ARG A 248 12.57 -8.78 19.74
C ARG A 248 11.21 -8.89 19.03
N ASN A 249 10.22 -8.11 19.46
CA ASN A 249 8.89 -7.98 18.89
C ASN A 249 8.79 -7.09 17.63
N LYS A 250 9.81 -6.28 17.30
CA LYS A 250 9.70 -5.25 16.24
C LYS A 250 10.04 -5.71 14.82
N THR A 251 10.83 -6.77 14.66
CA THR A 251 11.01 -7.45 13.36
C THR A 251 9.70 -8.04 12.84
N ALA A 252 8.77 -8.37 13.76
CA ALA A 252 7.44 -8.86 13.42
C ALA A 252 6.57 -7.79 12.74
N VAL A 253 6.77 -6.49 12.99
CA VAL A 253 5.95 -5.42 12.38
C VAL A 253 6.25 -5.27 10.89
N MET A 254 7.54 -5.28 10.51
CA MET A 254 7.95 -5.30 9.10
C MET A 254 7.48 -6.58 8.38
N PHE A 255 7.41 -7.70 9.10
CA PHE A 255 6.89 -8.98 8.60
C PHE A 255 5.34 -8.99 8.51
N LEU A 256 4.64 -8.32 9.44
CA LEU A 256 3.18 -8.21 9.48
C LEU A 256 2.65 -7.24 8.42
N VAL A 257 3.38 -6.17 8.11
CA VAL A 257 3.03 -5.24 7.00
C VAL A 257 3.19 -5.92 5.63
N SER A 258 4.06 -6.94 5.53
CA SER A 258 4.23 -7.75 4.32
C SER A 258 3.33 -8.99 4.27
N LEU A 259 2.69 -9.38 5.37
CA LEU A 259 1.82 -10.57 5.45
C LEU A 259 0.61 -10.55 4.49
N PRO A 260 -0.11 -9.43 4.29
CA PRO A 260 -1.22 -9.38 3.34
C PRO A 260 -0.78 -9.66 1.90
N VAL A 261 0.49 -9.39 1.57
CA VAL A 261 1.08 -9.66 0.26
C VAL A 261 1.45 -11.13 0.09
N LEU A 262 1.72 -11.84 1.18
CA LEU A 262 2.02 -13.28 1.21
C LEU A 262 0.76 -14.15 1.15
N VAL A 263 -0.41 -13.61 1.47
CA VAL A 263 -1.71 -14.31 1.42
C VAL A 263 -2.45 -13.98 0.12
N ILE A 264 -1.78 -14.14 -1.03
CA ILE A 264 -2.51 -14.41 -2.27
C ILE A 264 -2.86 -15.89 -2.23
N PRO A 265 -4.15 -16.29 -2.16
CA PRO A 265 -4.51 -17.69 -2.08
C PRO A 265 -3.90 -18.43 -3.28
N SER A 266 -3.18 -19.51 -2.98
CA SER A 266 -2.73 -20.49 -3.96
C SER A 266 -3.95 -21.14 -4.61
N ILE A 267 -4.52 -20.47 -5.62
CA ILE A 267 -5.61 -21.02 -6.42
C ILE A 267 -5.00 -22.12 -7.27
N LYS A 268 -5.29 -23.38 -6.93
CA LYS A 268 -5.06 -24.50 -7.86
C LYS A 268 -5.85 -24.21 -9.13
N ALA A 269 -5.14 -23.85 -10.20
CA ALA A 269 -5.74 -23.78 -11.51
C ALA A 269 -6.26 -25.18 -11.83
N ARG A 270 -7.58 -25.33 -12.03
CA ARG A 270 -8.08 -26.56 -12.65
C ARG A 270 -7.50 -26.58 -14.06
N PRO A 271 -6.85 -27.68 -14.49
CA PRO A 271 -6.39 -27.79 -15.87
C PRO A 271 -7.59 -27.54 -16.78
N GLY A 272 -7.47 -26.51 -17.62
CA GLY A 272 -8.52 -26.15 -18.57
C GLY A 272 -8.90 -27.39 -19.37
N LYS A 273 -10.19 -27.74 -19.35
CA LYS A 273 -10.76 -28.76 -20.23
C LYS A 273 -10.37 -28.37 -21.67
N LYS A 274 -9.58 -29.23 -22.32
CA LYS A 274 -9.43 -29.21 -23.78
C LYS A 274 -10.79 -29.57 -24.37
N THR A 275 -11.50 -28.60 -24.93
CA THR A 275 -12.69 -28.81 -25.76
C THR A 275 -12.74 -27.67 -26.76
N LEU A 276 -12.85 -27.83 -28.08
CA LEU A 276 -12.90 -28.97 -28.99
C LEU A 276 -12.33 -28.43 -30.31
N LYS A 277 -11.53 -29.22 -31.04
CA LYS A 277 -11.21 -28.87 -32.44
C LYS A 277 -12.52 -28.95 -33.22
N SER A 278 -12.97 -27.84 -33.79
CA SER A 278 -13.99 -27.87 -34.85
C SER A 278 -13.41 -28.61 -36.05
N GLN A 279 -14.02 -29.73 -36.41
CA GLN A 279 -13.94 -30.30 -37.75
C GLN A 279 -14.99 -29.63 -38.62
#